data_AF-A0A7C4N7P5-F1
#
_entry.id   AF-A0A7C4N7P5-F1
#
_cell.length_a   1.000
_cell.length_b   1.000
_cell.length_c   1.000
_cell.angle_alpha   90.00
_cell.angle_beta   90.00
_cell.angle_gamma   90.00
#
_symmetry.space_group_name_H-M   'P 1'
#
loop_
_entity.id
_entity.type
_entity.pdbx_description
1 polymer ?
#
loop_
_entity_poly.entity_id
_entity_poly.type
_entity_poly.pdbx_seq_one_letter_code
_entity_poly.pdbx_strand_id
1 'polypeptide(L)' 'GALMREVNLTSAILEATNLENADLTGARVDEDSLAHAQITGAVLKELTFTD' A
#
# COMPACT_ATOMS: atom_id res chain seq x y z
N GLY A 1 12.17 3.15 -0.16
CA GLY A 1 11.17 2.70 0.81
C GLY A 1 11.07 1.20 0.77
N ALA A 2 9.99 0.65 1.35
CA ALA A 2 9.73 -0.78 1.39
C ALA A 2 9.45 -1.37 -0.01
N LEU A 3 9.76 -2.66 -0.21
CA LEU A 3 9.44 -3.40 -1.42
C LEU A 3 8.28 -4.35 -1.12
N MET A 4 7.09 -4.07 -1.67
CA MET A 4 5.84 -4.80 -1.42
C MET A 4 5.11 -5.12 -2.73
N ARG A 5 5.87 -5.41 -3.78
CA ARG A 5 5.36 -5.69 -5.12
C ARG A 5 4.57 -7.00 -5.15
N GLU A 6 3.38 -6.97 -5.76
CA GLU A 6 2.51 -8.13 -5.95
C GLU A 6 2.11 -8.83 -4.63
N VAL A 7 2.24 -8.12 -3.50
CA VAL A 7 1.91 -8.65 -2.17
C VAL A 7 0.41 -8.50 -1.91
N ASN A 8 -0.19 -9.53 -1.32
CA ASN A 8 -1.53 -9.42 -0.75
C ASN A 8 -1.44 -8.82 0.67
N LEU A 9 -1.86 -7.57 0.81
CA LEU A 9 -1.96 -6.82 2.05
C LEU A 9 -3.42 -6.65 2.51
N THR A 10 -4.37 -7.42 1.96
CA THR A 10 -5.74 -7.50 2.47
C THR A 10 -5.71 -7.83 3.96
N SER A 11 -6.48 -7.10 4.76
CA SER A 11 -6.50 -7.14 6.23
C SER A 11 -5.20 -6.73 6.94
N ALA A 12 -4.21 -6.19 6.23
CA ALA A 12 -3.05 -5.58 6.87
C ALA A 12 -3.41 -4.21 7.46
N ILE A 13 -2.94 -3.94 8.67
CA ILE A 13 -3.06 -2.61 9.30
C ILE A 13 -1.93 -1.74 8.75
N LEU A 14 -2.24 -0.88 7.78
CA LEU A 14 -1.31 0.10 7.20
C LEU A 14 -1.66 1.54 7.59
N GLU A 15 -2.68 1.72 8.45
CA GLU A 15 -3.12 3.03 8.91
C GLU A 15 -1.94 3.80 9.54
N ALA A 16 -1.79 5.06 9.17
CA ALA A 16 -0.73 5.95 9.66
C ALA A 16 0.72 5.43 9.46
N THR A 17 0.93 4.42 8.60
CA THR A 17 2.26 3.85 8.34
C THR A 17 3.09 4.74 7.41
N ASN A 18 4.41 4.83 7.64
CA ASN A 18 5.33 5.46 6.69
C ASN A 18 5.66 4.50 5.53
N LEU A 19 5.10 4.78 4.37
CA LEU A 19 5.32 4.08 3.10
C LEU A 19 6.00 5.00 2.07
N GLU A 20 6.75 6.01 2.52
CA GLU A 20 7.44 6.93 1.62
C GLU A 20 8.43 6.18 0.73
N ASN A 21 8.36 6.46 -0.58
CA ASN A 21 9.16 5.81 -1.60
C ASN A 21 9.04 4.26 -1.59
N ALA A 22 7.91 3.71 -1.11
CA ALA A 22 7.63 2.28 -1.18
C ALA A 22 7.21 1.87 -2.59
N ASP A 23 7.53 0.64 -2.98
CA ASP A 23 7.02 0.03 -4.21
C ASP A 23 5.88 -0.92 -3.88
N LEU A 24 4.65 -0.46 -4.13
CA LEU A 24 3.39 -1.18 -3.96
C LEU A 24 2.86 -1.71 -5.31
N THR A 25 3.73 -1.84 -6.33
CA THR A 25 3.30 -2.26 -7.66
C THR A 25 2.58 -3.60 -7.61
N GLY A 26 1.32 -3.66 -8.06
CA GLY A 26 0.51 -4.88 -8.06
C GLY A 26 0.03 -5.34 -6.68
N ALA A 27 0.23 -4.55 -5.62
CA ALA A 27 -0.22 -4.92 -4.29
C ALA A 27 -1.76 -4.87 -4.17
N ARG A 28 -2.30 -5.71 -3.29
CA ARG A 28 -3.73 -5.71 -2.93
C ARG A 28 -3.90 -5.15 -1.52
N VAL A 29 -4.76 -4.16 -1.32
CA VAL A 29 -5.03 -3.52 -0.02
C VAL A 29 -6.53 -3.38 0.18
N ASP A 30 -7.01 -3.28 1.42
CA ASP A 30 -8.42 -2.91 1.66
C ASP A 30 -8.60 -1.41 1.42
N GLU A 31 -9.83 -0.99 1.11
CA GLU A 31 -10.16 0.42 0.81
C GLU A 31 -9.68 1.38 1.91
N ASP A 32 -9.83 0.98 3.18
CA ASP A 32 -9.48 1.79 4.35
C ASP A 32 -8.06 1.56 4.88
N SER A 33 -7.33 0.54 4.40
CA SER A 33 -6.04 0.15 5.00
C SER A 33 -4.99 1.27 4.96
N LEU A 34 -5.05 2.15 3.96
CA LEU A 34 -4.08 3.24 3.75
C LEU A 34 -4.51 4.57 4.38
N ALA A 35 -5.56 4.59 5.21
CA ALA A 35 -5.97 5.78 5.93
C ALA A 35 -4.77 6.41 6.68
N HIS A 36 -4.54 7.70 6.49
CA HIS A 36 -3.42 8.45 7.09
C HIS A 36 -2.00 7.95 6.76
N ALA A 37 -1.82 6.96 5.87
CA ALA A 37 -0.50 6.48 5.50
C ALA A 37 0.32 7.55 4.74
N GLN A 38 1.62 7.62 5.02
CA GLN A 38 2.53 8.49 4.27
C GLN A 38 2.97 7.76 3.00
N ILE A 39 2.39 8.12 1.85
CA ILE A 39 2.67 7.46 0.55
C ILE A 39 3.44 8.36 -0.43
N THR A 40 4.08 9.43 0.06
CA THR A 40 4.86 10.35 -0.77
C THR A 40 5.94 9.60 -1.54
N GLY A 41 5.93 9.71 -2.88
CA GLY A 41 6.89 9.02 -3.75
C GLY A 41 6.68 7.52 -3.88
N ALA A 42 5.62 6.95 -3.30
CA ALA A 42 5.30 5.53 -3.45
C ALA A 42 4.88 5.21 -4.90
N VAL A 43 5.26 4.02 -5.38
CA VAL A 43 4.82 3.50 -6.68
C VAL A 43 3.56 2.66 -6.46
N LEU A 44 2.42 3.13 -6.99
CA LEU A 44 1.10 2.48 -6.83
C LEU A 44 0.60 1.84 -8.12
N LYS A 45 1.50 1.55 -9.07
CA LYS A 45 1.13 0.98 -10.37
C LYS A 45 0.42 -0.36 -10.16
N GLU A 46 -0.74 -0.55 -10.78
CA GLU A 46 -1.50 -1.82 -10.65
C GLU A 46 -1.90 -2.17 -9.20
N LEU A 47 -1.82 -1.22 -8.24
CA LEU A 47 -2.40 -1.42 -6.92
C LEU A 47 -3.92 -1.57 -7.04
N THR A 48 -4.47 -2.58 -6.37
CA THR A 48 -5.91 -2.86 -6.38
C THR A 48 -6.47 -2.76 -4.97
N PHE A 49 -7.63 -2.12 -4.85
CA PHE A 49 -8.44 -2.17 -3.64
C PHE A 49 -9.32 -3.42 -3.66
N THR A 50 -9.40 -4.11 -2.54
CA THR A 50 -10.36 -5.19 -2.30
C THR A 50 -11.55 -4.67 -1.52
N ASP A 51 -12.75 -5.16 -1.85
CA ASP A 51 -13.99 -4.97 -1.08
C ASP A 51 -13.87 -5.54 0.34
#